data_AF-A0A5R8XZV6-F1
#
_entry.id   AF-A0A5R8XZV6-F1
#
_cell.length_a   1.000
_cell.length_b   1.000
_cell.length_c   1.000
_cell.angle_alpha   90.00
_cell.angle_beta   90.00
_cell.angle_gamma   90.00
#
_symmetry.space_group_name_H-M   'P 1'
#
loop_
_entity.id
_entity.type
_entity.pdbx_description
1 polymer ?
#
loop_
_entity_poly.entity_id
_entity_poly.type
_entity_poly.pdbx_seq_one_letter_code
_entity_poly.pdbx_strand_id
1 'polypeptide(L)'
;MFNKEGIPFFIITIPFLSILFISFFTLSYYLKLSNENFEKDINEYKKLYALESNITKKQIEEKISLKIKEHEETEKKFKRFIVLTTVSILIFMALFSLLMTTIINDLIKKYKLQVQYKENKLQKLNRNLASKVEEGIAEGKRKDKAMLQQSKLARMGSMISMIAHQWRQPLTELSGILMELETATRFKKVNEEHILNSIERSDTMIEFMSNTIDDFRNFYKPDKIKEDFYLVESCKKALSLISATLSENQIKLEFDVRQDSKIHGYPTEFSQVILNLLINATDILIEKKIQNPKIKIKIEKREDTSIIIVSDNAGGIKEKNFEMIFDPYFSTKESSKGTGLGLYISKLIIEKNMGGELSVRNDQEGAVFKIALIG
;
A
#
# COMPACT_ATOMS: atom_id res chain seq x y z
N MET A 1 -16.28 6.46 37.20
CA MET A 1 -17.75 6.38 37.04
C MET A 1 -18.38 7.67 37.56
N PHE A 2 -18.15 8.78 36.86
CA PHE A 2 -18.91 10.02 37.03
C PHE A 2 -19.56 10.27 35.67
N ASN A 3 -20.88 10.18 35.59
CA ASN A 3 -21.59 10.55 34.36
C ASN A 3 -21.22 11.99 34.00
N LYS A 4 -21.13 12.32 32.70
CA LYS A 4 -20.83 13.67 32.20
C LYS A 4 -21.78 14.76 32.76
N GLU A 5 -22.90 14.36 33.36
CA GLU A 5 -23.87 15.21 34.04
C GLU A 5 -23.47 15.63 35.48
N GLY A 6 -22.48 14.98 36.11
CA GLY A 6 -22.07 15.25 37.49
C GLY A 6 -20.98 16.31 37.68
N ILE A 7 -20.26 16.66 36.61
CA ILE A 7 -19.16 17.64 36.67
C ILE A 7 -19.65 19.06 36.99
N PRO A 8 -20.78 19.55 36.42
CA PRO A 8 -21.36 20.83 36.80
C PRO A 8 -21.79 20.87 38.27
N PHE A 9 -22.38 19.76 38.74
CA PHE A 9 -22.85 19.64 40.12
C PHE A 9 -21.69 19.82 41.09
N PHE A 10 -20.56 19.12 40.90
CA PHE A 10 -19.42 19.20 41.81
C PHE A 10 -18.70 20.55 41.79
N ILE A 11 -18.50 21.14 40.61
CA ILE A 11 -17.78 22.44 40.47
C ILE A 11 -18.59 23.58 41.08
N ILE A 12 -19.92 23.53 40.97
CA ILE A 12 -20.80 24.57 41.50
C ILE A 12 -21.06 24.31 42.99
N THR A 13 -21.53 23.12 43.38
CA THR A 13 -22.04 22.91 44.74
C THR A 13 -20.98 22.90 45.83
N ILE A 14 -19.74 22.45 45.58
CA ILE A 14 -18.72 22.31 46.63
C ILE A 14 -18.22 23.66 47.18
N PRO A 15 -17.82 24.64 46.36
CA PRO A 15 -17.45 25.97 46.87
C PRO A 15 -18.59 26.63 47.64
N PHE A 16 -19.84 26.44 47.18
CA PHE A 16 -21.03 27.02 47.81
C PHE A 16 -21.39 26.36 49.15
N LEU A 17 -21.26 25.03 49.27
CA LEU A 17 -21.43 24.32 50.54
C LEU A 17 -20.39 24.75 51.57
N SER A 18 -19.16 25.01 51.11
CA SER A 18 -18.05 25.48 51.96
C SER A 18 -18.34 26.86 52.57
N ILE A 19 -18.87 27.79 51.79
CA ILE A 19 -19.27 29.13 52.28
C ILE A 19 -20.40 29.02 53.32
N LEU A 20 -21.38 28.14 53.07
CA LEU A 20 -22.51 27.95 53.98
C LEU A 20 -22.08 27.34 55.32
N PHE A 21 -21.17 26.35 55.28
CA PHE A 21 -20.56 25.77 56.48
C PHE A 21 -19.72 26.78 57.27
N ILE A 22 -18.88 27.57 56.59
CA ILE A 22 -18.07 28.61 57.24
C ILE A 22 -18.99 29.64 57.91
N SER A 23 -20.02 30.13 57.23
CA SER A 23 -20.99 31.07 57.79
C SER A 23 -21.69 30.51 59.03
N PHE A 24 -22.15 29.25 58.97
CA PHE A 24 -22.81 28.58 60.10
C PHE A 24 -21.87 28.39 61.31
N PHE A 25 -20.63 27.95 61.10
CA PHE A 25 -19.68 27.75 62.20
C PHE A 25 -19.23 29.08 62.81
N THR A 26 -19.02 30.12 61.99
CA THR A 26 -18.67 31.46 62.46
C THR A 26 -19.80 32.05 63.30
N LEU A 27 -21.05 31.82 62.92
CA LEU A 27 -22.24 32.20 63.68
C LEU A 27 -22.32 31.50 65.05
N SER A 28 -22.18 30.17 65.05
CA SER A 28 -22.22 29.37 66.27
C SER A 28 -21.13 29.81 67.25
N TYR A 29 -19.93 30.10 66.73
CA TYR A 29 -18.81 30.61 67.51
C TYR A 29 -19.07 32.01 68.07
N TYR A 30 -19.55 32.95 67.26
CA TYR A 30 -19.79 34.33 67.69
C TYR A 30 -20.91 34.44 68.74
N LEU A 31 -22.00 33.68 68.59
CA LEU A 31 -23.09 33.64 69.57
C LEU A 31 -22.60 33.11 70.92
N LYS A 32 -21.78 32.05 70.92
CA LYS A 32 -21.18 31.50 72.14
C LYS A 32 -20.28 32.53 72.84
N LEU A 33 -19.40 33.19 72.08
CA LEU A 33 -18.47 34.19 72.61
C LEU A 33 -19.20 35.43 73.16
N SER A 34 -20.25 35.89 72.45
CA SER A 34 -21.11 36.99 72.90
C SER A 34 -21.80 36.68 74.23
N ASN A 35 -22.30 35.44 74.38
CA ASN A 35 -22.98 35.02 75.61
C ASN A 35 -22.01 34.88 76.79
N GLU A 36 -20.81 34.33 76.56
CA GLU A 36 -19.75 34.24 77.57
C GLU A 36 -19.25 35.62 78.03
N ASN A 37 -19.12 36.59 77.10
CA ASN A 37 -18.74 37.97 77.43
C ASN A 37 -19.85 38.68 78.21
N PHE A 38 -21.11 38.48 77.84
CA PHE A 38 -22.24 39.06 78.54
C PHE A 38 -22.36 38.56 79.99
N GLU A 39 -22.16 37.26 80.22
CA GLU A 39 -22.10 36.67 81.56
C GLU A 39 -20.94 37.23 82.39
N LYS A 40 -19.77 37.45 81.78
CA LYS A 40 -18.63 38.11 82.44
C LYS A 40 -18.94 39.54 82.82
N ASP A 41 -19.50 40.32 81.91
CA ASP A 41 -19.89 41.71 82.14
C ASP A 41 -20.90 41.79 83.30
N ILE A 42 -21.95 40.95 83.31
CA ILE A 42 -22.91 40.89 84.42
C ILE A 42 -22.22 40.57 85.75
N ASN A 43 -21.30 39.61 85.78
CA ASN A 43 -20.60 39.22 86.99
C ASN A 43 -19.63 40.32 87.48
N GLU A 44 -19.01 41.06 86.57
CA GLU A 44 -18.17 42.22 86.90
C GLU A 44 -18.99 43.39 87.42
N TYR A 45 -20.14 43.70 86.80
CA TYR A 45 -21.10 44.68 87.32
C TYR A 45 -21.62 44.30 88.71
N LYS A 46 -21.93 43.01 88.95
CA LYS A 46 -22.31 42.52 90.30
C LYS A 46 -21.22 42.73 91.33
N LYS A 47 -19.93 42.59 90.96
CA LYS A 47 -18.78 42.81 91.86
C LYS A 47 -18.53 44.29 92.16
N LEU A 48 -18.54 45.15 91.14
CA LEU A 48 -18.29 46.59 91.29
C LEU A 48 -19.35 47.28 92.15
N TYR A 49 -20.64 46.92 91.98
CA TYR A 49 -21.72 47.49 92.78
C TYR A 49 -21.83 46.95 94.21
N ALA A 50 -21.21 45.81 94.52
CA ALA A 50 -21.11 45.31 95.89
C ALA A 50 -20.14 46.15 96.76
N LEU A 51 -19.32 46.99 96.14
CA LEU A 51 -18.32 47.86 96.79
C LEU A 51 -18.79 49.31 97.01
N GLU A 52 -19.84 49.79 96.33
CA GLU A 52 -20.37 51.16 96.47
C GLU A 52 -21.54 51.20 97.48
N SER A 53 -21.32 51.81 98.64
CA SER A 53 -22.24 51.84 99.78
C SER A 53 -23.42 52.83 99.67
N ASN A 54 -23.94 53.11 98.46
CA ASN A 54 -25.03 54.09 98.28
C ASN A 54 -26.11 53.70 97.23
N ILE A 55 -26.16 52.45 96.78
CA ILE A 55 -27.17 51.97 95.82
C ILE A 55 -27.95 50.80 96.44
N THR A 56 -29.28 50.84 96.36
CA THR A 56 -30.14 49.81 96.97
C THR A 56 -30.11 48.55 96.09
N LYS A 57 -30.02 47.34 96.69
CA LYS A 57 -30.02 46.04 95.99
C LYS A 57 -31.05 45.93 94.85
N LYS A 58 -32.24 46.52 95.04
CA LYS A 58 -33.33 46.58 94.05
C LYS A 58 -32.97 47.35 92.77
N GLN A 59 -32.22 48.46 92.86
CA GLN A 59 -31.81 49.27 91.69
C GLN A 59 -30.76 48.55 90.83
N ILE A 60 -29.92 47.71 91.45
CA ILE A 60 -28.93 46.87 90.75
C ILE A 60 -29.64 45.74 90.00
N GLU A 61 -30.58 45.05 90.65
CA GLU A 61 -31.39 44.00 90.02
C GLU A 61 -32.18 44.54 88.82
N GLU A 62 -32.72 45.75 88.93
CA GLU A 62 -33.46 46.41 87.84
C GLU A 62 -32.57 46.71 86.62
N LYS A 63 -31.38 47.32 86.82
CA LYS A 63 -30.42 47.57 85.74
C LYS A 63 -29.91 46.29 85.06
N ILE A 64 -29.63 45.24 85.85
CA ILE A 64 -29.21 43.94 85.32
C ILE A 64 -30.35 43.34 84.47
N SER A 65 -31.59 43.38 84.97
CA SER A 65 -32.75 42.88 84.22
C SER A 65 -32.98 43.63 82.91
N LEU A 66 -32.73 44.94 82.88
CA LEU A 66 -32.86 45.77 81.69
C LEU A 66 -31.78 45.42 80.65
N LYS A 67 -30.54 45.23 81.10
CA LYS A 67 -29.42 44.84 80.24
C LYS A 67 -29.54 43.41 79.69
N ILE A 68 -30.14 42.49 80.46
CA ILE A 68 -30.53 41.15 79.99
C ILE A 68 -31.57 41.26 78.87
N LYS A 69 -32.61 42.07 79.04
CA LYS A 69 -33.63 42.29 77.99
C LYS A 69 -33.04 42.90 76.73
N GLU A 70 -32.15 43.90 76.85
CA GLU A 70 -31.44 44.49 75.70
C GLU A 70 -30.57 43.47 74.96
N HIS A 71 -29.91 42.56 75.68
CA HIS A 71 -29.14 41.49 75.10
C HIS A 71 -30.02 40.49 74.34
N GLU A 72 -31.11 40.03 74.96
CA GLU A 72 -32.08 39.14 74.32
C GLU A 72 -32.71 39.74 73.06
N GLU A 73 -33.00 41.05 73.06
CA GLU A 73 -33.49 41.74 71.86
C GLU A 73 -32.44 41.82 70.76
N THR A 74 -31.19 42.12 71.11
CA THR A 74 -30.06 42.17 70.16
C THR A 74 -29.79 40.79 69.56
N GLU A 75 -29.83 39.74 70.39
CA GLU A 75 -29.69 38.35 69.95
C GLU A 75 -30.82 37.95 68.98
N LYS A 76 -32.08 38.32 69.29
CA LYS A 76 -33.22 38.07 68.40
C LYS A 76 -33.09 38.80 67.07
N LYS A 77 -32.70 40.08 67.08
CA LYS A 77 -32.45 40.88 65.85
C LYS A 77 -31.34 40.25 65.01
N PHE A 78 -30.25 39.82 65.64
CA PHE A 78 -29.13 39.18 64.96
C PHE A 78 -29.51 37.80 64.38
N LYS A 79 -30.20 36.94 65.14
CA LYS A 79 -30.73 35.65 64.63
C LYS A 79 -31.63 35.87 63.41
N ARG A 80 -32.53 36.86 63.46
CA ARG A 80 -33.41 37.20 62.32
C ARG A 80 -32.63 37.68 61.11
N PHE A 81 -31.65 38.57 61.28
CA PHE A 81 -30.78 39.05 60.20
C PHE A 81 -30.09 37.87 59.49
N ILE A 82 -29.51 36.95 60.26
CA ILE A 82 -28.78 35.80 59.72
C ILE A 82 -29.70 34.83 58.98
N VAL A 83 -30.89 34.54 59.51
CA VAL A 83 -31.88 33.71 58.81
C VAL A 83 -32.23 34.33 57.46
N LEU A 84 -32.48 35.64 57.41
CA LEU A 84 -32.78 36.36 56.17
C LEU A 84 -31.62 36.30 55.17
N THR A 85 -30.38 36.54 55.62
CA THR A 85 -29.18 36.44 54.78
C THR A 85 -28.97 35.02 54.26
N THR A 86 -29.19 34.00 55.09
CA THR A 86 -29.06 32.59 54.71
C THR A 86 -30.08 32.22 53.65
N VAL A 87 -31.36 32.59 53.83
CA VAL A 87 -32.42 32.35 52.85
C VAL A 87 -32.12 33.09 51.53
N SER A 88 -31.65 34.34 51.60
CA SER A 88 -31.25 35.10 50.41
C SER A 88 -30.12 34.41 49.63
N ILE A 89 -29.11 33.90 50.33
CA ILE A 89 -28.01 33.14 49.72
C ILE A 89 -28.52 31.86 49.07
N LEU A 90 -29.41 31.10 49.74
CA LEU A 90 -29.98 29.87 49.19
C LEU A 90 -30.79 30.12 47.92
N ILE A 91 -31.59 31.19 47.89
CA ILE A 91 -32.35 31.59 46.70
C ILE A 91 -31.39 31.95 45.56
N PHE A 92 -30.36 32.75 45.83
CA PHE A 92 -29.35 33.11 44.83
C PHE A 92 -28.64 31.88 44.27
N MET A 93 -28.28 30.92 45.14
CA MET A 93 -27.66 29.65 44.74
C MET A 93 -28.58 28.83 43.83
N ALA A 94 -29.87 28.72 44.16
CA ALA A 94 -30.84 27.99 43.34
C ALA A 94 -30.97 28.62 41.94
N LEU A 95 -31.07 29.95 41.88
CA LEU A 95 -31.14 30.68 40.61
C LEU A 95 -29.86 30.53 39.78
N PHE A 96 -28.69 30.63 40.42
CA PHE A 96 -27.40 30.46 39.76
C PHE A 96 -27.23 29.03 39.21
N SER A 97 -27.63 28.01 39.98
CA SER A 97 -27.60 26.61 39.55
C SER A 97 -28.50 26.37 38.32
N LEU A 98 -29.69 26.95 38.30
CA LEU A 98 -30.60 26.88 37.15
C LEU A 98 -29.98 27.53 35.90
N LEU A 99 -29.40 28.72 36.05
CA LEU A 99 -28.71 29.43 34.95
C LEU A 99 -27.53 28.62 34.40
N MET A 100 -26.69 28.07 35.28
CA MET A 100 -25.53 27.29 34.84
C MET A 100 -25.95 26.01 34.11
N THR A 101 -27.01 25.35 34.58
CA THR A 101 -27.53 24.13 33.95
C THR A 101 -27.99 24.40 32.52
N THR A 102 -28.68 25.52 32.26
CA THR A 102 -29.13 25.86 30.91
C THR A 102 -27.97 26.18 29.97
N ILE A 103 -26.96 26.94 30.44
CA ILE A 103 -25.75 27.26 29.67
C ILE A 103 -24.98 25.99 29.28
N ILE A 104 -24.77 25.10 30.25
CA ILE A 104 -24.00 23.86 30.03
C ILE A 104 -24.74 22.94 29.08
N ASN A 105 -26.07 22.80 29.21
CA ASN A 105 -26.86 21.99 28.30
C ASN A 105 -26.82 22.53 26.86
N ASP A 106 -26.86 23.85 26.66
CA ASP A 106 -26.73 24.46 25.33
C ASP A 106 -25.32 24.22 24.74
N LEU A 107 -24.26 24.37 25.54
CA LEU A 107 -22.89 24.07 25.14
C LEU A 107 -22.74 22.61 24.72
N ILE A 108 -23.21 21.66 25.54
CA ILE A 108 -23.16 20.23 25.24
C ILE A 108 -23.92 19.93 23.94
N LYS A 109 -25.11 20.53 23.74
CA LYS A 109 -25.89 20.37 22.52
C LYS A 109 -25.13 20.86 21.29
N LYS A 110 -24.51 22.04 21.35
CA LYS A 110 -23.68 22.60 20.27
C LYS A 110 -22.48 21.71 19.95
N TYR A 111 -21.76 21.23 20.97
CA TYR A 111 -20.64 20.30 20.78
C TYR A 111 -21.09 18.98 20.15
N LYS A 112 -22.23 18.41 20.59
CA LYS A 112 -22.77 17.17 20.04
C LYS A 112 -23.12 17.32 18.56
N LEU A 113 -23.74 18.43 18.17
CA LEU A 113 -24.06 18.74 16.77
C LEU A 113 -22.79 18.89 15.92
N GLN A 114 -21.76 19.57 16.43
CA GLN A 114 -20.48 19.71 15.72
C GLN A 114 -19.77 18.37 15.52
N VAL A 115 -19.75 17.51 16.54
CA VAL A 115 -19.17 16.17 16.45
C VAL A 115 -19.91 15.34 15.41
N GLN A 116 -21.25 15.30 15.48
CA GLN A 116 -22.07 14.55 14.53
C GLN A 116 -21.92 15.06 13.09
N TYR A 117 -21.81 16.38 12.89
CA TYR A 117 -21.51 16.96 11.58
C TYR A 117 -20.14 16.51 11.05
N LYS A 118 -19.10 16.53 11.89
CA LYS A 118 -17.76 16.07 11.51
C LYS A 118 -17.73 14.58 11.20
N GLU A 119 -18.41 13.76 12.00
CA GLU A 119 -18.53 12.31 11.77
C GLU A 119 -19.21 12.00 10.43
N ASN A 120 -20.35 12.65 10.15
CA ASN A 120 -21.06 12.48 8.87
C ASN A 120 -20.20 12.92 7.68
N LYS A 121 -19.47 14.04 7.82
CA LYS A 121 -18.54 14.52 6.79
C LYS A 121 -17.40 13.52 6.55
N LEU A 122 -16.84 12.96 7.62
CA LEU A 122 -15.77 11.97 7.54
C LEU A 122 -16.26 10.67 6.90
N GLN A 123 -17.45 10.18 7.28
CA GLN A 123 -18.06 9.01 6.65
C GLN A 123 -18.29 9.22 5.15
N LYS A 124 -18.80 10.38 4.74
CA LYS A 124 -18.98 10.72 3.32
C LYS A 124 -17.64 10.76 2.58
N LEU A 125 -16.61 11.34 3.18
CA LEU A 125 -15.28 11.39 2.59
C LEU A 125 -14.66 10.00 2.45
N ASN A 126 -14.77 9.15 3.48
CA ASN A 126 -14.29 7.77 3.44
C ASN A 126 -15.01 6.93 2.38
N ARG A 127 -16.34 7.07 2.24
CA ARG A 127 -17.10 6.38 1.17
C ARG A 127 -16.66 6.84 -0.22
N ASN A 128 -16.52 8.14 -0.43
CA ASN A 128 -16.04 8.67 -1.70
C ASN A 128 -14.61 8.23 -2.01
N LEU A 129 -13.72 8.22 -1.01
CA LEU A 129 -12.35 7.75 -1.17
C LEU A 129 -12.33 6.25 -1.52
N ALA A 130 -13.10 5.43 -0.82
CA ALA A 130 -13.22 4.00 -1.12
C ALA A 130 -13.68 3.77 -2.57
N SER A 131 -14.73 4.48 -3.03
CA SER A 131 -15.20 4.41 -4.42
C SER A 131 -14.11 4.79 -5.42
N LYS A 132 -13.39 5.90 -5.19
CA LYS A 132 -12.30 6.33 -6.07
C LYS A 132 -11.13 5.35 -6.11
N VAL A 133 -10.81 4.75 -4.97
CA VAL A 133 -9.75 3.72 -4.89
C VAL A 133 -10.18 2.47 -5.67
N GLU A 134 -11.42 2.04 -5.52
CA GLU A 134 -11.96 0.89 -6.26
C GLU A 134 -11.98 1.14 -7.78
N GLU A 135 -12.44 2.32 -8.20
CA GLU A 135 -12.39 2.76 -9.60
C GLU A 135 -10.96 2.79 -10.14
N GLY A 136 -10.01 3.37 -9.38
CA GLY A 136 -8.60 3.42 -9.76
C GLY A 136 -7.96 2.03 -9.89
N ILE A 137 -8.27 1.11 -8.97
CA ILE A 137 -7.80 -0.28 -9.04
C ILE A 137 -8.41 -0.99 -10.26
N ALA A 138 -9.70 -0.82 -10.52
CA ALA A 138 -10.37 -1.41 -11.67
C ALA A 138 -9.83 -0.88 -12.99
N GLU A 139 -9.56 0.43 -13.08
CA GLU A 139 -8.94 1.06 -14.23
C GLU A 139 -7.50 0.56 -14.45
N GLY A 140 -6.69 0.48 -13.38
CA GLY A 140 -5.35 -0.08 -13.42
C GLY A 140 -5.34 -1.51 -13.98
N LYS A 141 -6.19 -2.40 -13.45
CA LYS A 141 -6.32 -3.77 -13.96
C LYS A 141 -6.74 -3.83 -15.44
N ARG A 142 -7.63 -2.92 -15.89
CA ARG A 142 -8.02 -2.83 -17.30
C ARG A 142 -6.86 -2.40 -18.19
N LYS A 143 -6.09 -1.40 -17.75
CA LYS A 143 -4.89 -0.94 -18.45
C LYS A 143 -3.83 -2.04 -18.53
N ASP A 144 -3.56 -2.74 -17.43
CA ASP A 144 -2.61 -3.88 -17.42
C ASP A 144 -3.01 -4.97 -18.41
N LYS A 145 -4.31 -5.33 -18.42
CA LYS A 145 -4.83 -6.33 -19.37
C LYS A 145 -4.72 -5.85 -20.82
N ALA A 146 -5.01 -4.58 -21.09
CA ALA A 146 -4.87 -4.00 -22.42
C ALA A 146 -3.39 -3.96 -22.86
N MET A 147 -2.48 -3.60 -21.97
CA MET A 147 -1.04 -3.61 -22.22
C MET A 147 -0.53 -5.02 -22.52
N LEU A 148 -1.00 -6.03 -21.78
CA LEU A 148 -0.68 -7.43 -22.05
C LEU A 148 -1.14 -7.86 -23.46
N GLN A 149 -2.35 -7.47 -23.86
CA GLN A 149 -2.87 -7.75 -25.21
C GLN A 149 -2.08 -7.03 -26.30
N GLN A 150 -1.78 -5.74 -26.12
CA GLN A 150 -0.96 -4.97 -27.06
C GLN A 150 0.44 -5.56 -27.20
N SER A 151 1.05 -5.95 -26.07
CA SER A 151 2.34 -6.61 -26.04
C SER A 151 2.32 -7.95 -26.79
N LYS A 152 1.23 -8.72 -26.63
CA LYS A 152 1.02 -9.96 -27.38
C LYS A 152 0.96 -9.69 -28.89
N LEU A 153 0.15 -8.72 -29.32
CA LEU A 153 0.02 -8.36 -30.74
C LEU A 153 1.36 -7.88 -31.33
N ALA A 154 2.10 -7.06 -30.59
CA ALA A 154 3.43 -6.61 -30.98
C ALA A 154 4.40 -7.77 -31.21
N ARG A 155 4.45 -8.73 -30.28
CA ARG A 155 5.29 -9.92 -30.39
C ARG A 155 4.86 -10.85 -31.53
N MET A 156 3.56 -10.94 -31.80
CA MET A 156 3.07 -11.64 -32.99
C MET A 156 3.60 -11.00 -34.28
N GLY A 157 3.79 -9.67 -34.31
CA GLY A 157 4.43 -8.99 -35.45
C GLY A 157 5.88 -9.43 -35.70
N SER A 158 6.73 -9.41 -34.66
CA SER A 158 8.13 -9.89 -34.79
C SER A 158 8.20 -11.37 -35.15
N MET A 159 7.29 -12.16 -34.58
CA MET A 159 7.15 -13.58 -34.85
C MET A 159 6.76 -13.87 -36.31
N ILE A 160 5.84 -13.09 -36.90
CA ILE A 160 5.52 -13.21 -38.35
C ILE A 160 6.77 -12.94 -39.19
N SER A 161 7.59 -11.97 -38.80
CA SER A 161 8.86 -11.71 -39.48
C SER A 161 9.85 -12.88 -39.34
N MET A 162 9.92 -13.51 -38.16
CA MET A 162 10.75 -14.70 -37.95
C MET A 162 10.24 -15.92 -38.73
N ILE A 163 8.92 -16.15 -38.77
CA ILE A 163 8.29 -17.19 -39.59
C ILE A 163 8.64 -16.98 -41.06
N ALA A 164 8.52 -15.75 -41.56
CA ALA A 164 8.84 -15.44 -42.95
C ALA A 164 10.32 -15.75 -43.28
N HIS A 165 11.25 -15.46 -42.36
CA HIS A 165 12.66 -15.85 -42.51
C HIS A 165 12.84 -17.37 -42.48
N GLN A 166 12.26 -18.05 -41.48
CA GLN A 166 12.37 -19.50 -41.34
C GLN A 166 11.76 -20.25 -42.52
N TRP A 167 10.69 -19.77 -43.12
CA TRP A 167 10.08 -20.39 -44.30
C TRP A 167 10.88 -20.18 -45.59
N ARG A 168 11.69 -19.12 -45.67
CA ARG A 168 12.53 -18.89 -46.86
C ARG A 168 13.50 -20.05 -47.07
N GLN A 169 13.99 -20.68 -45.99
CA GLN A 169 14.90 -21.83 -46.06
C GLN A 169 14.27 -23.07 -46.72
N PRO A 170 13.19 -23.68 -46.20
CA PRO A 170 12.56 -24.85 -46.82
C PRO A 170 12.00 -24.55 -48.22
N LEU A 171 11.54 -23.31 -48.49
CA LEU A 171 11.16 -22.91 -49.85
C LEU A 171 12.35 -22.89 -50.82
N THR A 172 13.54 -22.48 -50.35
CA THR A 172 14.77 -22.51 -51.16
C THR A 172 15.17 -23.96 -51.43
N GLU A 173 15.11 -24.83 -50.42
CA GLU A 173 15.39 -26.26 -50.56
C GLU A 173 14.39 -26.95 -51.50
N LEU A 174 13.09 -26.66 -51.37
CA LEU A 174 12.05 -27.13 -52.30
C LEU A 174 12.33 -26.69 -53.73
N SER A 175 12.71 -25.42 -53.92
CA SER A 175 13.09 -24.92 -55.24
C SER A 175 14.31 -25.66 -55.80
N GLY A 176 15.29 -25.98 -54.95
CA GLY A 176 16.46 -26.79 -55.31
C GLY A 176 16.09 -28.22 -55.72
N ILE A 177 15.22 -28.88 -54.95
CA ILE A 177 14.70 -30.22 -55.26
C ILE A 177 13.98 -30.23 -56.62
N LEU A 178 13.11 -29.24 -56.86
CA LEU A 178 12.39 -29.13 -58.13
C LEU A 178 13.32 -28.85 -59.31
N MET A 179 14.32 -27.98 -59.12
CA MET A 179 15.33 -27.68 -60.14
C MET A 179 16.21 -28.90 -60.46
N GLU A 180 16.58 -29.68 -59.44
CA GLU A 180 17.29 -30.96 -59.58
C GLU A 180 16.46 -31.95 -60.40
N LEU A 181 15.18 -32.12 -60.06
CA LEU A 181 14.25 -33.01 -60.76
C LEU A 181 14.00 -32.58 -62.21
N GLU A 182 13.80 -31.28 -62.46
CA GLU A 182 13.66 -30.71 -63.81
C GLU A 182 14.91 -31.00 -64.65
N THR A 183 16.09 -30.77 -64.07
CA THR A 183 17.38 -30.99 -64.74
C THR A 183 17.55 -32.47 -65.10
N ALA A 184 17.32 -33.38 -64.16
CA ALA A 184 17.39 -34.82 -64.39
C ALA A 184 16.41 -35.26 -65.50
N THR A 185 15.21 -34.67 -65.53
CA THR A 185 14.20 -34.95 -66.56
C THR A 185 14.64 -34.47 -67.94
N ARG A 186 15.14 -33.23 -68.06
CA ARG A 186 15.64 -32.67 -69.34
C ARG A 186 16.79 -33.48 -69.93
N PHE A 187 17.69 -33.98 -69.09
CA PHE A 187 18.82 -34.81 -69.51
C PHE A 187 18.48 -36.31 -69.64
N LYS A 188 17.21 -36.70 -69.48
CA LYS A 188 16.75 -38.11 -69.51
C LYS A 188 17.50 -39.03 -68.54
N LYS A 189 17.89 -38.48 -67.39
CA LYS A 189 18.56 -39.17 -66.28
C LYS A 189 17.64 -39.46 -65.09
N VAL A 190 16.38 -39.03 -65.16
CA VAL A 190 15.39 -39.29 -64.11
C VAL A 190 14.97 -40.75 -64.12
N ASN A 191 14.89 -41.36 -62.94
CA ASN A 191 14.34 -42.69 -62.71
C ASN A 191 13.28 -42.63 -61.58
N GLU A 192 12.61 -43.75 -61.33
CA GLU A 192 11.58 -43.83 -60.29
C GLU A 192 12.12 -43.47 -58.89
N GLU A 193 13.32 -43.93 -58.56
CA GLU A 193 13.99 -43.63 -57.29
C GLU A 193 14.22 -42.13 -57.09
N HIS A 194 14.70 -41.42 -58.13
CA HIS A 194 14.86 -39.97 -58.11
C HIS A 194 13.54 -39.23 -57.86
N ILE A 195 12.46 -39.69 -58.48
CA ILE A 195 11.13 -39.09 -58.30
C ILE A 195 10.65 -39.31 -56.86
N LEU A 196 10.70 -40.54 -56.35
CA LEU A 196 10.25 -40.87 -55.01
C LEU A 196 11.05 -40.14 -53.93
N ASN A 197 12.38 -40.05 -54.08
CA ASN A 197 13.24 -39.30 -53.16
C ASN A 197 12.94 -37.79 -53.20
N SER A 198 12.68 -37.23 -54.40
CA SER A 198 12.30 -35.81 -54.53
C SER A 198 10.96 -35.51 -53.85
N ILE A 199 9.99 -36.44 -53.94
CA ILE A 199 8.70 -36.35 -53.24
C ILE A 199 8.92 -36.41 -51.73
N GLU A 200 9.65 -37.41 -51.21
CA GLU A 200 9.90 -37.57 -49.78
C GLU A 200 10.61 -36.36 -49.16
N ARG A 201 11.65 -35.84 -49.83
CA ARG A 201 12.33 -34.61 -49.41
C ARG A 201 11.39 -33.41 -49.41
N SER A 202 10.51 -33.30 -50.40
CA SER A 202 9.54 -32.22 -50.49
C SER A 202 8.50 -32.29 -49.37
N ASP A 203 7.95 -33.48 -49.11
CA ASP A 203 7.00 -33.72 -48.02
C ASP A 203 7.63 -33.42 -46.66
N THR A 204 8.88 -33.81 -46.45
CA THR A 204 9.64 -33.47 -45.23
C THR A 204 9.75 -31.96 -45.03
N MET A 205 10.01 -31.19 -46.09
CA MET A 205 10.06 -29.72 -46.01
C MET A 205 8.69 -29.10 -45.74
N ILE A 206 7.62 -29.63 -46.34
CA ILE A 206 6.24 -29.17 -46.11
C ILE A 206 5.82 -29.45 -44.66
N GLU A 207 6.10 -30.66 -44.15
CA GLU A 207 5.81 -31.03 -42.77
C GLU A 207 6.59 -30.15 -41.79
N PHE A 208 7.88 -29.92 -42.05
CA PHE A 208 8.70 -28.99 -41.28
C PHE A 208 8.09 -27.58 -41.23
N MET A 209 7.66 -27.04 -42.38
CA MET A 209 7.00 -25.74 -42.44
C MET A 209 5.70 -25.73 -41.63
N SER A 210 4.88 -26.78 -41.71
CA SER A 210 3.61 -26.86 -40.97
C SER A 210 3.83 -26.95 -39.46
N ASN A 211 4.76 -27.81 -39.02
CA ASN A 211 5.11 -27.94 -37.60
C ASN A 211 5.64 -26.61 -37.05
N THR A 212 6.46 -25.89 -37.84
CA THR A 212 6.96 -24.56 -37.48
C THR A 212 5.81 -23.59 -37.20
N ILE A 213 4.76 -23.56 -38.03
CA ILE A 213 3.57 -22.71 -37.80
C ILE A 213 2.91 -23.03 -36.46
N ASP A 214 2.71 -24.32 -36.19
CA ASP A 214 2.00 -24.75 -35.00
C ASP A 214 2.83 -24.48 -33.73
N ASP A 215 4.14 -24.70 -33.77
CA ASP A 215 5.06 -24.33 -32.70
C ASP A 215 4.95 -22.86 -32.35
N PHE A 216 5.02 -22.01 -33.37
CA PHE A 216 4.87 -20.57 -33.24
C PHE A 216 3.49 -20.19 -32.66
N ARG A 217 2.40 -20.73 -33.21
CA ARG A 217 1.03 -20.45 -32.75
C ARG A 217 0.82 -20.87 -31.30
N ASN A 218 1.36 -22.02 -30.90
CA ASN A 218 1.27 -22.54 -29.54
C ASN A 218 2.16 -21.76 -28.57
N PHE A 219 3.29 -21.22 -29.03
CA PHE A 219 4.25 -20.47 -28.21
C PHE A 219 3.67 -19.21 -27.54
N TYR A 220 2.65 -18.57 -28.13
CA TYR A 220 1.97 -17.40 -27.55
C TYR A 220 0.57 -17.69 -26.99
N LYS A 221 0.23 -18.97 -26.86
CA LYS A 221 -0.94 -19.40 -26.09
C LYS A 221 -0.59 -19.29 -24.60
N PRO A 222 -1.39 -18.58 -23.78
CA PRO A 222 -1.12 -18.52 -22.35
C PRO A 222 -1.22 -19.92 -21.75
N ASP A 223 -0.20 -20.32 -20.99
CA ASP A 223 -0.29 -21.50 -20.14
C ASP A 223 -1.36 -21.22 -19.08
N LYS A 224 -2.30 -22.15 -18.89
CA LYS A 224 -3.37 -21.99 -17.89
C LYS A 224 -3.03 -22.66 -16.56
N ILE A 225 -2.04 -23.55 -16.55
CA ILE A 225 -1.74 -24.45 -15.43
C ILE A 225 -0.22 -24.45 -15.24
N LYS A 226 0.22 -24.39 -13.98
CA LYS A 226 1.63 -24.55 -13.63
C LYS A 226 2.01 -26.02 -13.68
N GLU A 227 3.18 -26.32 -14.20
CA GLU A 227 3.74 -27.67 -14.23
C GLU A 227 5.21 -27.65 -13.84
N ASP A 228 5.72 -28.80 -13.44
CA ASP A 228 7.14 -28.98 -13.16
C ASP A 228 7.88 -29.18 -14.46
N PHE A 229 8.83 -28.28 -14.76
CA PHE A 229 9.60 -28.34 -15.99
C PHE A 229 11.08 -28.04 -15.74
N TYR A 230 11.93 -28.53 -16.64
CA TYR A 230 13.35 -28.23 -16.66
C TYR A 230 13.62 -26.97 -17.47
N LEU A 231 14.48 -26.08 -16.95
CA LEU A 231 14.81 -24.82 -17.63
C LEU A 231 15.47 -25.06 -18.98
N VAL A 232 16.30 -26.11 -19.08
CA VAL A 232 16.99 -26.44 -20.32
C VAL A 232 16.01 -26.69 -21.48
N GLU A 233 14.87 -27.32 -21.20
CA GLU A 233 13.88 -27.67 -22.23
C GLU A 233 13.16 -26.42 -22.75
N SER A 234 12.82 -25.49 -21.86
CA SER A 234 12.25 -24.20 -22.28
C SER A 234 13.28 -23.33 -23.03
N CYS A 235 14.56 -23.36 -22.63
CA CYS A 235 15.62 -22.70 -23.40
C CYS A 235 15.75 -23.31 -24.81
N LYS A 236 15.75 -24.64 -24.94
CA LYS A 236 15.81 -25.31 -26.26
C LYS A 236 14.63 -24.93 -27.15
N LYS A 237 13.41 -24.84 -26.60
CA LYS A 237 12.22 -24.37 -27.33
C LYS A 237 12.37 -22.93 -27.84
N ALA A 238 12.95 -22.03 -27.04
CA ALA A 238 13.23 -20.67 -27.51
C ALA A 238 14.31 -20.66 -28.60
N LEU A 239 15.34 -21.50 -28.45
CA LEU A 239 16.44 -21.61 -29.40
C LEU A 239 16.01 -22.15 -30.76
N SER A 240 15.12 -23.15 -30.81
CA SER A 240 14.62 -23.70 -32.08
C SER A 240 13.94 -22.64 -32.95
N LEU A 241 13.25 -21.67 -32.32
CA LEU A 241 12.55 -20.60 -33.02
C LEU A 241 13.47 -19.51 -33.59
N ILE A 242 14.66 -19.30 -33.01
CA ILE A 242 15.58 -18.22 -33.44
C ILE A 242 16.84 -18.75 -34.16
N SER A 243 17.06 -20.06 -34.18
CA SER A 243 18.25 -20.72 -34.74
C SER A 243 18.60 -20.27 -36.17
N ALA A 244 17.60 -20.18 -37.05
CA ALA A 244 17.78 -19.73 -38.43
C ALA A 244 18.29 -18.28 -38.50
N THR A 245 17.71 -17.39 -37.70
CA THR A 245 18.13 -15.98 -37.62
C THR A 245 19.55 -15.85 -37.07
N LEU A 246 19.92 -16.63 -36.05
CA LEU A 246 21.28 -16.64 -35.52
C LEU A 246 22.29 -17.11 -36.59
N SER A 247 21.93 -18.14 -37.36
CA SER A 247 22.78 -18.70 -38.41
C SER A 247 22.95 -17.75 -39.59
N GLU A 248 21.86 -17.12 -40.07
CA GLU A 248 21.88 -16.13 -41.15
C GLU A 248 22.79 -14.93 -40.82
N ASN A 249 22.83 -14.54 -39.54
CA ASN A 249 23.64 -13.43 -39.05
C ASN A 249 25.01 -13.87 -38.47
N GLN A 250 25.39 -15.14 -38.60
CA GLN A 250 26.65 -15.71 -38.12
C GLN A 250 26.93 -15.45 -36.63
N ILE A 251 25.88 -15.46 -35.81
CA ILE A 251 25.97 -15.24 -34.37
C ILE A 251 26.31 -16.54 -33.67
N LYS A 252 27.45 -16.59 -32.97
CA LYS A 252 27.87 -17.76 -32.20
C LYS A 252 27.05 -17.89 -30.93
N LEU A 253 26.31 -18.98 -30.80
CA LEU A 253 25.61 -19.34 -29.57
C LEU A 253 26.47 -20.29 -28.71
N GLU A 254 26.67 -19.94 -27.44
CA GLU A 254 27.26 -20.84 -26.44
C GLU A 254 26.20 -21.20 -25.39
N PHE A 255 25.84 -22.48 -25.31
CA PHE A 255 24.87 -22.98 -24.34
C PHE A 255 25.56 -23.90 -23.32
N ASP A 256 25.75 -23.40 -22.10
CA ASP A 256 26.44 -24.08 -20.99
C ASP A 256 25.43 -24.46 -19.89
N VAL A 257 25.18 -25.76 -19.73
CA VAL A 257 24.30 -26.28 -18.67
C VAL A 257 25.16 -27.01 -17.66
N ARG A 258 25.36 -26.38 -16.49
CA ARG A 258 26.16 -26.97 -15.40
C ARG A 258 25.32 -27.85 -14.50
N GLN A 259 24.17 -27.33 -14.09
CA GLN A 259 23.21 -28.05 -13.27
C GLN A 259 21.83 -27.47 -13.55
N ASP A 260 20.88 -28.34 -13.85
CA ASP A 260 19.49 -27.99 -14.08
C ASP A 260 18.60 -28.60 -13.00
N SER A 261 17.48 -27.97 -12.71
CA SER A 261 16.48 -28.48 -11.77
C SER A 261 15.09 -28.18 -12.25
N LYS A 262 14.14 -28.99 -11.79
CA LYS A 262 12.73 -28.74 -12.03
C LYS A 262 12.31 -27.47 -11.30
N ILE A 263 11.48 -26.68 -11.97
CA ILE A 263 10.86 -25.50 -11.41
C ILE A 263 9.36 -25.60 -11.65
N HIS A 264 8.59 -25.16 -10.67
CA HIS A 264 7.14 -25.14 -10.75
C HIS A 264 6.64 -23.83 -11.37
N GLY A 265 6.22 -23.87 -12.64
CA GLY A 265 5.84 -22.64 -13.35
C GLY A 265 5.20 -22.87 -14.70
N TYR A 266 5.35 -21.91 -15.61
CA TYR A 266 4.73 -21.89 -16.93
C TYR A 266 5.82 -22.03 -18.01
N PRO A 267 6.12 -23.24 -18.50
CA PRO A 267 7.27 -23.47 -19.39
C PRO A 267 7.20 -22.68 -20.69
N THR A 268 6.00 -22.45 -21.23
CA THR A 268 5.81 -21.66 -22.45
C THR A 268 6.08 -20.19 -22.17
N GLU A 269 5.55 -19.64 -21.07
CA GLU A 269 5.86 -18.25 -20.67
C GLU A 269 7.35 -18.06 -20.39
N PHE A 270 8.02 -19.02 -19.75
CA PHE A 270 9.47 -18.96 -19.54
C PHE A 270 10.23 -18.97 -20.87
N SER A 271 9.81 -19.83 -21.81
CA SER A 271 10.40 -19.86 -23.15
C SER A 271 10.26 -18.49 -23.85
N GLN A 272 9.12 -17.80 -23.67
CA GLN A 272 8.92 -16.44 -24.21
C GLN A 272 9.91 -15.43 -23.62
N VAL A 273 10.23 -15.53 -22.32
CA VAL A 273 11.25 -14.69 -21.68
C VAL A 273 12.60 -14.90 -22.35
N ILE A 274 13.03 -16.16 -22.49
CA ILE A 274 14.31 -16.50 -23.12
C ILE A 274 14.35 -16.01 -24.57
N LEU A 275 13.30 -16.26 -25.35
CA LEU A 275 13.22 -15.80 -26.74
C LEU A 275 13.33 -14.27 -26.83
N ASN A 276 12.64 -13.54 -25.95
CA ASN A 276 12.69 -12.07 -25.93
C ASN A 276 14.11 -11.54 -25.61
N LEU A 277 14.82 -12.17 -24.68
CA LEU A 277 16.21 -11.82 -24.39
C LEU A 277 17.13 -12.09 -25.58
N LEU A 278 16.94 -13.22 -26.26
CA LEU A 278 17.71 -13.60 -27.45
C LEU A 278 17.46 -12.67 -28.64
N ILE A 279 16.22 -12.27 -28.89
CA ILE A 279 15.88 -11.29 -29.93
C ILE A 279 16.54 -9.95 -29.60
N ASN A 280 16.45 -9.48 -28.34
CA ASN A 280 17.09 -8.22 -27.94
C ASN A 280 18.61 -8.24 -28.14
N ALA A 281 19.28 -9.34 -27.78
CA ALA A 281 20.71 -9.52 -28.03
C ALA A 281 21.03 -9.57 -29.53
N THR A 282 20.27 -10.33 -30.31
CA THR A 282 20.44 -10.44 -31.77
C THR A 282 20.33 -9.08 -32.46
N ASP A 283 19.28 -8.32 -32.13
CA ASP A 283 19.03 -7.02 -32.74
C ASP A 283 20.18 -6.04 -32.48
N ILE A 284 20.70 -5.97 -31.25
CA ILE A 284 21.77 -5.02 -30.93
C ILE A 284 23.12 -5.44 -31.52
N LEU A 285 23.38 -6.75 -31.65
CA LEU A 285 24.57 -7.28 -32.32
C LEU A 285 24.59 -6.89 -33.80
N ILE A 286 23.44 -7.01 -34.48
CA ILE A 286 23.26 -6.63 -35.87
C ILE A 286 23.34 -5.11 -36.03
N GLU A 287 22.63 -4.35 -35.20
CA GLU A 287 22.62 -2.88 -35.24
C GLU A 287 24.03 -2.28 -35.11
N LYS A 288 24.82 -2.80 -34.15
CA LYS A 288 26.19 -2.35 -33.91
C LYS A 288 27.23 -2.99 -34.84
N LYS A 289 26.84 -3.95 -35.67
CA LYS A 289 27.74 -4.70 -36.56
C LYS A 289 28.96 -5.29 -35.81
N ILE A 290 28.68 -5.94 -34.69
CA ILE A 290 29.72 -6.51 -33.82
C ILE A 290 30.53 -7.56 -34.59
N GLN A 291 31.87 -7.48 -34.49
CA GLN A 291 32.74 -8.51 -35.04
C GLN A 291 32.72 -9.75 -34.13
N ASN A 292 32.57 -10.94 -34.71
CA ASN A 292 32.38 -12.20 -33.99
C ASN A 292 31.22 -12.11 -32.97
N PRO A 293 29.99 -11.82 -33.43
CA PRO A 293 28.86 -11.63 -32.54
C PRO A 293 28.56 -12.92 -31.79
N LYS A 294 28.32 -12.81 -30.48
CA LYS A 294 28.19 -13.95 -29.58
C LYS A 294 27.09 -13.74 -28.56
N ILE A 295 26.32 -14.79 -28.33
CA ILE A 295 25.34 -14.89 -27.25
C ILE A 295 25.68 -16.12 -26.41
N LYS A 296 25.66 -15.98 -25.09
CA LYS A 296 25.88 -17.08 -24.15
C LYS A 296 24.68 -17.26 -23.24
N ILE A 297 24.18 -18.49 -23.15
CA ILE A 297 23.21 -18.91 -22.15
C ILE A 297 23.92 -19.85 -21.17
N LYS A 298 23.81 -19.57 -19.88
CA LYS A 298 24.31 -20.42 -18.81
C LYS A 298 23.19 -20.80 -17.87
N ILE A 299 23.07 -22.09 -17.56
CA ILE A 299 22.14 -22.62 -16.55
C ILE A 299 22.97 -23.23 -15.42
N GLU A 300 22.74 -22.75 -14.19
CA GLU A 300 23.35 -23.30 -12.98
C GLU A 300 22.36 -23.33 -11.83
N LYS A 301 22.58 -24.22 -10.86
CA LYS A 301 21.84 -24.25 -9.60
C LYS A 301 22.75 -23.79 -8.47
N ARG A 302 22.23 -22.95 -7.57
CA ARG A 302 22.88 -22.53 -6.33
C ARG A 302 21.89 -22.76 -5.20
N GLU A 303 22.20 -23.70 -4.31
CA GLU A 303 21.27 -24.13 -3.24
C GLU A 303 19.90 -24.47 -3.83
N ASP A 304 18.82 -23.83 -3.38
CA ASP A 304 17.45 -24.04 -3.87
C ASP A 304 17.05 -23.08 -5.00
N THR A 305 18.01 -22.33 -5.56
CA THR A 305 17.75 -21.37 -6.63
C THR A 305 18.37 -21.82 -7.94
N SER A 306 17.55 -21.95 -8.98
CA SER A 306 18.02 -22.09 -10.35
C SER A 306 18.32 -20.71 -10.94
N ILE A 307 19.46 -20.59 -11.60
CA ILE A 307 19.95 -19.35 -12.18
C ILE A 307 20.17 -19.55 -13.68
N ILE A 308 19.54 -18.70 -14.48
CA ILE A 308 19.82 -18.56 -15.91
C ILE A 308 20.53 -17.23 -16.14
N ILE A 309 21.60 -17.26 -16.91
CA ILE A 309 22.32 -16.06 -17.34
C ILE A 309 22.30 -16.03 -18.86
N VAL A 310 21.80 -14.93 -19.44
CA VAL A 310 21.85 -14.65 -20.88
C VAL A 310 22.73 -13.42 -21.07
N SER A 311 23.84 -13.57 -21.80
CA SER A 311 24.79 -12.47 -22.04
C SER A 311 25.16 -12.34 -23.51
N ASP A 312 25.40 -11.10 -23.94
CA ASP A 312 25.89 -10.74 -25.27
C ASP A 312 27.24 -10.01 -25.21
N ASN A 313 27.89 -9.83 -26.35
CA ASN A 313 29.10 -9.02 -26.50
C ASN A 313 28.84 -7.69 -27.25
N ALA A 314 27.67 -7.08 -27.05
CA ALA A 314 27.23 -5.90 -27.79
C ALA A 314 27.51 -4.56 -27.08
N GLY A 315 28.44 -4.50 -26.13
CA GLY A 315 28.85 -3.26 -25.45
C GLY A 315 27.84 -2.71 -24.44
N GLY A 316 26.89 -3.53 -24.00
CA GLY A 316 26.10 -3.30 -22.79
C GLY A 316 25.03 -2.21 -22.87
N ILE A 317 24.41 -1.96 -21.71
CA ILE A 317 23.34 -0.98 -21.49
C ILE A 317 23.94 0.31 -20.93
N LYS A 318 23.54 1.47 -21.46
CA LYS A 318 23.97 2.78 -20.93
C LYS A 318 23.45 2.98 -19.50
N GLU A 319 24.28 3.54 -18.60
CA GLU A 319 23.95 3.74 -17.17
C GLU A 319 22.57 4.38 -16.95
N LYS A 320 22.30 5.47 -17.67
CA LYS A 320 21.02 6.19 -17.59
C LYS A 320 19.79 5.35 -17.92
N ASN A 321 19.94 4.20 -18.60
CA ASN A 321 18.83 3.37 -19.04
C ASN A 321 18.49 2.27 -18.02
N PHE A 322 19.37 1.88 -17.09
CA PHE A 322 19.17 0.70 -16.22
C PHE A 322 17.87 0.74 -15.43
N GLU A 323 17.48 1.91 -14.92
CA GLU A 323 16.23 2.07 -14.16
C GLU A 323 14.99 1.95 -15.05
N MET A 324 15.10 2.35 -16.32
CA MET A 324 13.98 2.42 -17.26
C MET A 324 13.86 1.21 -18.19
N ILE A 325 14.87 0.34 -18.31
CA ILE A 325 14.82 -0.74 -19.33
C ILE A 325 13.67 -1.73 -19.11
N PHE A 326 13.17 -1.81 -17.88
CA PHE A 326 12.02 -2.63 -17.54
C PHE A 326 10.71 -1.84 -17.52
N ASP A 327 10.74 -0.53 -17.77
CA ASP A 327 9.54 0.28 -17.86
C ASP A 327 8.80 -0.01 -19.18
N PRO A 328 7.46 -0.01 -19.14
CA PRO A 328 6.67 -0.24 -20.34
C PRO A 328 6.90 0.87 -21.38
N TYR A 329 6.97 0.47 -22.65
CA TYR A 329 7.20 1.34 -23.82
C TYR A 329 8.58 1.98 -23.89
N PHE A 330 9.48 1.70 -22.94
CA PHE A 330 10.86 2.12 -23.04
C PHE A 330 11.58 1.31 -24.13
N SER A 331 12.16 2.02 -25.10
CA SER A 331 12.95 1.41 -26.18
C SER A 331 14.02 2.39 -26.63
N THR A 332 15.22 1.88 -26.90
CA THR A 332 16.28 2.65 -27.57
C THR A 332 16.27 2.48 -29.08
N LYS A 333 15.43 1.57 -29.60
CA LYS A 333 15.24 1.33 -31.04
C LYS A 333 14.32 2.40 -31.63
N GLU A 334 14.46 2.68 -32.93
CA GLU A 334 13.52 3.52 -33.67
C GLU A 334 12.08 3.04 -33.44
N SER A 335 11.12 3.98 -33.37
CA SER A 335 9.73 3.73 -32.99
C SER A 335 8.97 2.73 -33.88
N SER A 336 9.49 2.43 -35.07
CA SER A 336 8.99 1.40 -35.99
C SER A 336 9.52 -0.02 -35.72
N LYS A 337 10.60 -0.17 -34.93
CA LYS A 337 11.32 -1.44 -34.74
C LYS A 337 11.18 -2.05 -33.34
N GLY A 338 10.74 -1.29 -32.34
CA GLY A 338 10.62 -1.78 -30.97
C GLY A 338 9.42 -1.21 -30.24
N THR A 339 8.60 -2.08 -29.66
CA THR A 339 7.41 -1.66 -28.88
C THR A 339 7.73 -1.28 -27.44
N GLY A 340 8.94 -1.58 -26.97
CA GLY A 340 9.38 -1.32 -25.60
C GLY A 340 8.65 -2.13 -24.52
N LEU A 341 7.91 -3.18 -24.91
CA LEU A 341 7.14 -4.01 -23.95
C LEU A 341 7.83 -5.34 -23.61
N GLY A 342 8.86 -5.75 -24.36
CA GLY A 342 9.47 -7.08 -24.23
C GLY A 342 10.08 -7.34 -22.84
N LEU A 343 10.97 -6.46 -22.39
CA LEU A 343 11.63 -6.59 -21.09
C LEU A 343 10.66 -6.39 -19.91
N TYR A 344 9.71 -5.45 -20.04
CA TYR A 344 8.63 -5.27 -19.06
C TYR A 344 7.83 -6.57 -18.85
N ILE A 345 7.38 -7.21 -19.94
CA ILE A 345 6.65 -8.48 -19.84
C ILE A 345 7.54 -9.61 -19.34
N SER A 346 8.81 -9.63 -19.74
CA SER A 346 9.76 -10.62 -19.22
C SER A 346 9.86 -10.54 -17.69
N LYS A 347 9.94 -9.31 -17.16
CA LYS A 347 9.94 -9.04 -15.73
C LYS A 347 8.62 -9.46 -15.07
N LEU A 348 7.48 -9.15 -15.70
CA LEU A 348 6.17 -9.57 -15.19
C LEU A 348 6.05 -11.10 -15.10
N ILE A 349 6.45 -11.85 -16.14
CA ILE A 349 6.40 -13.32 -16.15
C ILE A 349 7.26 -13.88 -15.01
N ILE A 350 8.52 -13.45 -14.92
CA ILE A 350 9.44 -13.96 -13.90
C ILE A 350 9.00 -13.57 -12.50
N GLU A 351 8.73 -12.28 -12.24
CA GLU A 351 8.50 -11.78 -10.88
C GLU A 351 7.07 -11.98 -10.40
N LYS A 352 6.06 -11.76 -11.25
CA LYS A 352 4.64 -11.86 -10.85
C LYS A 352 4.07 -13.27 -11.04
N ASN A 353 4.36 -13.94 -12.16
CA ASN A 353 3.75 -15.24 -12.44
C ASN A 353 4.52 -16.40 -11.79
N MET A 354 5.85 -16.32 -11.80
CA MET A 354 6.74 -17.37 -11.29
C MET A 354 7.36 -17.07 -9.92
N GLY A 355 7.30 -15.82 -9.44
CA GLY A 355 7.84 -15.45 -8.12
C GLY A 355 9.38 -15.41 -8.05
N GLY A 356 10.04 -15.30 -9.20
CA GLY A 356 11.50 -15.16 -9.30
C GLY A 356 11.97 -13.70 -9.37
N GLU A 357 13.20 -13.52 -9.84
CA GLU A 357 13.83 -12.21 -10.06
C GLU A 357 14.45 -12.15 -11.45
N LEU A 358 14.19 -11.07 -12.20
CA LEU A 358 14.89 -10.73 -13.44
C LEU A 358 15.72 -9.47 -13.23
N SER A 359 17.04 -9.61 -13.24
CA SER A 359 18.00 -8.54 -13.05
C SER A 359 18.91 -8.37 -14.26
N VAL A 360 19.54 -7.21 -14.37
CA VAL A 360 20.48 -6.90 -15.45
C VAL A 360 21.72 -6.21 -14.90
N ARG A 361 22.85 -6.45 -15.55
CA ARG A 361 24.10 -5.72 -15.35
C ARG A 361 24.88 -5.71 -16.66
N ASN A 362 25.92 -4.89 -16.74
CA ASN A 362 26.93 -5.09 -17.78
C ASN A 362 28.06 -5.99 -17.26
N ASP A 363 28.75 -6.65 -18.18
CA ASP A 363 30.10 -7.14 -17.96
C ASP A 363 31.10 -6.39 -18.85
N GLN A 364 32.28 -6.96 -19.09
CA GLN A 364 33.32 -6.34 -19.91
C GLN A 364 32.97 -6.29 -21.40
N GLU A 365 32.10 -7.19 -21.88
CA GLU A 365 31.79 -7.34 -23.29
C GLU A 365 30.40 -6.82 -23.65
N GLY A 366 29.41 -6.98 -22.77
CA GLY A 366 28.05 -6.60 -23.09
C GLY A 366 27.05 -6.65 -21.93
N ALA A 367 25.78 -6.84 -22.27
CA ALA A 367 24.71 -6.91 -21.29
C ALA A 367 24.57 -8.34 -20.75
N VAL A 368 24.23 -8.45 -19.47
CA VAL A 368 24.05 -9.72 -18.76
C VAL A 368 22.72 -9.68 -18.03
N PHE A 369 21.75 -10.44 -18.54
CA PHE A 369 20.47 -10.67 -17.89
C PHE A 369 20.57 -11.93 -17.02
N LYS A 370 20.14 -11.82 -15.76
CA LYS A 370 20.12 -12.92 -14.79
C LYS A 370 18.69 -13.16 -14.35
N ILE A 371 18.23 -14.39 -14.49
CA ILE A 371 16.95 -14.89 -13.98
C ILE A 371 17.26 -15.80 -12.80
N ALA A 372 16.62 -15.57 -11.65
CA ALA A 372 16.69 -16.42 -10.47
C ALA A 372 15.28 -16.94 -10.14
N LEU A 373 15.13 -18.26 -10.03
CA LEU A 373 13.88 -18.93 -9.71
C LEU A 373 14.11 -19.91 -8.56
N ILE A 374 13.24 -19.88 -7.56
CA ILE A 374 13.29 -20.83 -6.43
C ILE A 374 12.62 -22.13 -6.90
N GLY A 375 13.36 -23.24 -6.76
CA GLY A 375 12.95 -24.58 -7.22
C GLY A 375 12.17 -25.36 -6.19
#